data_AF-A0A1F6ATH4-F1
#
_entry.id   AF-A0A1F6ATH4-F1
#
_cell.length_a   1.000
_cell.length_b   1.000
_cell.length_c   1.000
_cell.angle_alpha   90.00
_cell.angle_beta   90.00
_cell.angle_gamma   90.00
#
_symmetry.space_group_name_H-M   'P 1'
#
loop_
_entity.id
_entity.type
_entity.pdbx_description
1 polymer ?
#
loop_
_entity_poly.entity_id
_entity_poly.type
_entity_poly.pdbx_seq_one_letter_code
_entity_poly.pdbx_strand_id
1 'polypeptide(L)'
;MDKVFAQVDIGQAFTPARSFPTFGDLVSVIVKNAFMFAGVITFVLLIFGGFGFIVGAGSGDTKKMEQAQKTITGAVVGLLLVVASYWIIQILEKITGVSLLTPNLGL
;
A
#
# COMPACT_ATOMS: atom_id res chain seq x y z
N MET A 1 34.37 41.56 -15.68
CA MET A 1 32.89 41.42 -15.63
C MET A 1 32.56 40.27 -16.58
N ASP A 2 31.67 39.36 -16.16
CA ASP A 2 31.11 38.18 -16.90
C ASP A 2 31.11 36.87 -16.09
N LYS A 3 30.94 36.97 -14.77
CA LYS A 3 30.28 35.88 -14.01
C LYS A 3 28.80 36.22 -13.87
N VAL A 4 28.11 36.29 -15.00
CA VAL A 4 26.64 36.32 -15.04
C VAL A 4 26.14 34.91 -14.77
N PHE A 5 25.56 34.75 -13.58
CA PHE A 5 24.56 33.75 -13.23
C PHE A 5 24.77 32.37 -13.83
N ALA A 6 25.67 31.59 -13.21
CA ALA A 6 25.50 30.14 -13.24
C ALA A 6 24.05 29.88 -12.82
N GLN A 7 23.25 29.36 -13.75
CA GLN A 7 21.98 28.74 -13.43
C GLN A 7 22.30 27.67 -12.39
N VAL A 8 22.10 27.99 -11.12
CA VAL A 8 22.16 27.00 -10.07
C VAL A 8 20.92 26.15 -10.29
N ASP A 9 21.09 25.04 -11.00
CA ASP A 9 20.13 23.96 -11.03
C ASP A 9 19.97 23.48 -9.59
N ILE A 10 18.97 24.02 -8.90
CA ILE A 10 18.64 23.68 -7.51
C ILE A 10 18.42 22.15 -7.37
N GLY A 11 18.04 21.48 -8.46
CA GLY A 11 17.93 20.01 -8.53
C GLY A 11 19.26 19.24 -8.45
N GLN A 12 20.41 19.86 -8.77
CA GLN A 12 21.74 19.26 -8.57
C GLN A 12 22.32 19.55 -7.16
N ALA A 13 21.86 20.63 -6.51
CA ALA A 13 22.33 21.03 -5.18
C ALA A 13 21.55 20.37 -4.02
N PHE A 14 20.29 19.95 -4.24
CA PHE A 14 19.45 19.28 -3.26
C PHE A 14 18.89 17.96 -3.81
N THR A 15 19.67 16.89 -3.65
CA THR A 15 19.33 15.52 -4.09
C THR A 15 17.99 14.96 -3.58
N PRO A 16 17.46 15.28 -2.37
CA PRO A 16 16.15 14.78 -1.93
C PRO A 16 14.97 15.43 -2.68
N ALA A 17 15.14 16.66 -3.18
CA ALA A 17 14.10 17.37 -3.94
C ALA A 17 13.90 16.77 -5.35
N ARG A 18 14.89 16.02 -5.86
CA ARG A 18 14.77 15.25 -7.10
C ARG A 18 14.02 13.93 -6.90
N SER A 19 14.12 13.32 -5.72
CA SER A 19 13.45 12.05 -5.42
C SER A 19 11.97 12.19 -5.08
N PHE A 20 11.54 13.38 -4.65
CA PHE A 20 10.14 13.68 -4.31
C PHE A 20 9.74 15.10 -4.78
N PRO A 21 9.63 15.34 -6.10
CA PRO A 21 9.31 16.65 -6.63
C PRO A 21 7.91 17.13 -6.24
N THR A 22 6.99 16.22 -5.89
CA THR A 22 5.64 16.55 -5.44
C THR A 22 5.21 15.77 -4.19
N PHE A 23 4.21 16.31 -3.47
CA PHE A 23 3.53 15.57 -2.40
C PHE A 23 2.92 14.25 -2.88
N GLY A 24 2.52 14.18 -4.16
CA GLY A 24 2.01 12.97 -4.80
C GLY A 24 3.02 11.83 -4.84
N ASP A 25 4.31 12.12 -5.02
CA ASP A 25 5.36 11.10 -5.09
C ASP A 25 5.63 10.44 -3.73
N LEU A 26 5.60 11.24 -2.65
CA LEU A 26 5.68 10.71 -1.28
C LEU A 26 4.50 9.80 -0.96
N VAL A 27 3.29 10.25 -1.31
CA VAL A 27 2.06 9.46 -1.11
C VAL A 27 2.11 8.19 -1.95
N SER A 28 2.59 8.26 -3.20
CA SER A 28 2.71 7.11 -4.10
C SER A 28 3.58 6.00 -3.51
N VAL A 29 4.75 6.35 -2.95
CA VAL A 29 5.66 5.38 -2.33
C VAL A 29 4.99 4.71 -1.12
N ILE A 30 4.33 5.49 -0.26
CA ILE A 30 3.63 4.97 0.92
C ILE A 30 2.49 4.04 0.50
N VAL A 31 1.66 4.47 -0.45
CA VAL A 31 0.52 3.72 -0.96
C VAL A 31 0.99 2.41 -1.57
N LYS A 32 1.95 2.42 -2.50
CA LYS A 32 2.49 1.21 -3.12
C LYS A 32 2.98 0.20 -2.06
N ASN A 33 3.74 0.68 -1.08
CA ASN A 33 4.27 -0.16 -0.01
C ASN A 33 3.15 -0.72 0.88
N ALA A 34 2.13 0.09 1.20
CA ALA A 34 0.96 -0.34 1.94
C ALA A 34 0.17 -1.43 1.21
N PHE A 35 -0.02 -1.33 -0.11
CA PHE A 35 -0.66 -2.38 -0.92
C PHE A 35 0.13 -3.69 -0.88
N MET A 36 1.47 -3.61 -0.96
CA MET A 36 2.34 -4.78 -0.84
C MET A 36 2.16 -5.48 0.51
N PHE A 37 2.24 -4.73 1.61
CA PHE A 37 2.04 -5.29 2.94
C PHE A 37 0.61 -5.80 3.17
N ALA A 38 -0.39 -5.09 2.68
CA ALA A 38 -1.79 -5.48 2.85
C ALA A 38 -2.09 -6.82 2.16
N GLY A 39 -1.50 -7.07 0.98
CA GLY A 39 -1.59 -8.37 0.31
C GLY A 39 -0.95 -9.50 1.13
N VAL A 40 0.27 -9.28 1.62
CA VAL A 40 1.00 -10.28 2.43
C VAL A 40 0.29 -10.57 3.74
N ILE A 41 -0.12 -9.55 4.48
CA ILE A 41 -0.82 -9.69 5.77
C ILE A 41 -2.13 -10.44 5.57
N THR A 42 -2.94 -10.04 4.59
CA THR A 42 -4.21 -10.71 4.28
C THR A 42 -4.00 -12.18 3.94
N PHE A 43 -2.99 -12.50 3.13
CA PHE A 43 -2.67 -13.87 2.77
C PHE A 43 -2.30 -14.72 3.99
N VAL A 44 -1.45 -14.19 4.87
CA VAL A 44 -1.05 -14.87 6.11
C VAL A 44 -2.25 -15.08 7.04
N LEU A 45 -3.10 -14.06 7.21
CA LEU A 45 -4.32 -14.17 8.03
C LEU A 45 -5.31 -15.19 7.49
N LEU A 46 -5.47 -15.30 6.16
CA LEU A 46 -6.31 -16.32 5.54
C LEU A 46 -5.77 -17.74 5.78
N ILE A 47 -4.45 -17.94 5.70
CA ILE A 47 -3.83 -19.24 6.01
C ILE A 47 -4.05 -19.58 7.48
N PHE A 48 -3.72 -18.68 8.40
CA PHE A 48 -3.87 -18.93 9.84
C PHE A 48 -5.34 -19.14 10.24
N GLY A 49 -6.25 -18.32 9.72
CA GLY A 49 -7.69 -18.46 9.94
C GLY A 49 -8.22 -19.76 9.36
N GLY A 50 -7.82 -20.12 8.13
CA GLY A 50 -8.24 -21.35 7.47
C GLY A 50 -7.76 -22.60 8.20
N PHE A 51 -6.48 -22.67 8.57
CA PHE A 51 -5.95 -23.77 9.38
C PHE A 51 -6.62 -23.85 10.75
N GLY A 52 -6.81 -22.70 11.42
CA GLY A 52 -7.51 -22.64 12.71
C GLY A 52 -8.94 -23.17 12.62
N PHE A 53 -9.63 -22.88 11.51
CA PHE A 53 -11.00 -23.36 11.27
C PHE A 53 -11.03 -24.88 11.09
N ILE A 54 -10.14 -25.43 10.26
CA ILE A 54 -10.04 -26.88 10.00
C ILE A 54 -9.70 -27.64 11.29
N VAL A 55 -8.73 -27.14 12.07
CA VAL A 55 -8.32 -27.77 13.34
C VAL A 55 -9.46 -27.69 14.37
N GLY A 56 -10.11 -26.53 14.51
CA GLY A 56 -11.24 -26.36 15.43
C GLY A 56 -12.44 -27.24 15.07
N ALA A 57 -12.73 -27.40 13.77
CA ALA A 57 -13.76 -28.30 13.27
C ALA A 57 -13.44 -29.78 13.58
N GLY A 58 -12.16 -30.18 13.49
CA GLY A 58 -11.73 -31.54 13.79
C GLY A 58 -11.74 -31.89 15.28
N SER A 59 -11.50 -30.92 16.18
CA SER A 59 -11.44 -31.15 17.63
C SER A 59 -12.76 -30.91 18.37
N GLY A 60 -13.81 -30.44 17.69
CA GLY A 60 -15.11 -30.11 18.31
C GLY A 60 -15.05 -28.90 19.26
N ASP A 61 -14.00 -28.08 19.17
CA ASP A 61 -13.78 -26.93 20.05
C ASP A 61 -14.40 -25.68 19.43
N THR A 62 -15.65 -25.42 19.80
CA THR A 62 -16.49 -24.32 19.26
C THR A 62 -15.83 -22.95 19.41
N LYS A 63 -15.02 -22.75 20.46
CA LYS A 63 -14.34 -21.48 20.71
C LYS A 63 -13.24 -21.22 19.67
N LYS A 64 -12.47 -22.24 19.31
CA LYS A 64 -11.45 -22.13 18.26
C LYS A 64 -12.09 -21.91 16.89
N MET A 65 -13.22 -22.56 16.64
CA MET A 65 -13.97 -22.39 15.40
C MET A 65 -14.51 -20.96 15.25
N GLU A 66 -15.12 -20.39 16.29
CA GLU A 66 -15.56 -18.99 16.30
C GLU A 66 -14.41 -18.01 16.09
N GLN A 67 -13.28 -18.23 16.76
CA GLN A 67 -12.11 -17.37 16.62
C GLN A 67 -11.57 -17.41 15.18
N ALA A 68 -11.45 -18.60 14.60
CA ALA A 68 -11.01 -18.77 13.22
C ALA A 68 -11.96 -18.10 12.23
N GLN A 69 -13.28 -18.23 12.43
CA GLN A 69 -14.27 -17.56 11.59
C GLN A 69 -14.16 -16.03 11.67
N LYS A 70 -13.92 -15.47 12.86
CA LYS A 70 -13.66 -14.04 13.03
C LYS A 70 -12.39 -13.61 12.30
N THR A 71 -11.31 -14.39 12.39
CA THR A 71 -10.06 -14.11 11.67
C THR A 71 -10.26 -14.13 10.15
N ILE A 72 -10.94 -15.14 9.61
CA ILE A 72 -11.25 -15.24 8.18
C ILE A 72 -12.12 -14.05 7.75
N THR A 73 -13.17 -13.73 8.50
CA THR A 73 -14.06 -12.60 8.19
C THR A 73 -13.28 -11.29 8.16
N GLY A 74 -12.42 -11.05 9.16
CA GLY A 74 -11.55 -9.89 9.20
C GLY A 74 -10.58 -9.82 8.01
N ALA A 75 -10.00 -10.94 7.62
CA ALA A 75 -9.11 -11.01 6.45
C ALA A 75 -9.87 -10.73 5.14
N VAL A 76 -11.08 -11.26 4.97
CA VAL A 76 -11.92 -11.02 3.79
C VAL A 76 -12.35 -9.55 3.71
N VAL A 77 -12.77 -8.96 4.83
CA VAL A 77 -13.13 -7.54 4.89
C VAL A 77 -11.92 -6.66 4.59
N GLY A 78 -10.75 -7.00 5.16
CA GLY A 78 -9.49 -6.30 4.85
C GLY A 78 -9.13 -6.38 3.37
N LEU A 79 -9.27 -7.55 2.75
CA LEU A 79 -9.04 -7.73 1.32
C LEU A 79 -9.98 -6.84 0.49
N LEU A 80 -11.28 -6.86 0.81
CA LEU A 80 -12.27 -6.03 0.12
C LEU A 80 -11.95 -4.54 0.26
N LEU A 81 -11.46 -4.11 1.42
CA LEU A 81 -11.08 -2.72 1.65
C LEU A 81 -9.87 -2.30 0.81
N VAL A 82 -8.88 -3.18 0.64
CA VAL A 82 -7.73 -2.94 -0.25
C VAL A 82 -8.18 -2.83 -1.71
N VAL A 83 -9.04 -3.74 -2.15
CA VAL A 83 -9.61 -3.71 -3.51
C VAL A 83 -10.45 -2.43 -3.71
N ALA A 84 -11.24 -2.04 -2.72
CA ALA A 84 -12.01 -0.79 -2.76
C ALA A 84 -11.11 0.45 -2.83
N SER A 85 -10.01 0.46 -2.08
CA SER A 85 -9.02 1.53 -2.07
C SER A 85 -8.39 1.76 -3.46
N TYR A 86 -8.18 0.69 -4.24
CA TYR A 86 -7.67 0.81 -5.60
C TYR A 86 -8.53 1.71 -6.49
N TRP A 87 -9.87 1.56 -6.43
CA TRP A 87 -10.76 2.43 -7.21
C TRP A 87 -10.74 3.88 -6.74
N ILE A 88 -10.61 4.12 -5.43
CA ILE A 88 -10.48 5.47 -4.89
C ILE A 88 -9.21 6.13 -5.44
N ILE A 89 -8.08 5.42 -5.43
CA ILE A 89 -6.81 5.93 -5.94
C ILE A 89 -6.91 6.23 -7.44
N GLN A 90 -7.52 5.36 -8.23
CA GLN A 90 -7.75 5.59 -9.66
C GLN A 90 -8.53 6.88 -9.94
N ILE A 91 -9.50 7.23 -9.09
CA ILE A 91 -10.23 8.50 -9.21
C ILE A 91 -9.32 9.67 -8.85
N LEU A 92 -8.51 9.55 -7.79
CA LEU A 92 -7.54 10.57 -7.40
C LEU A 92 -6.49 10.82 -8.49
N GLU A 93 -5.97 9.76 -9.13
CA GLU A 93 -5.03 9.88 -10.26
C GLU A 93 -5.64 10.67 -11.43
N LYS A 94 -6.92 10.43 -11.75
CA LYS A 94 -7.63 11.18 -12.80
C LYS A 94 -7.83 12.66 -12.48
N ILE A 95 -8.05 13.00 -11.21
CA ILE A 95 -8.27 14.39 -10.79
C ILE A 95 -6.94 15.15 -10.65
N THR A 96 -5.92 14.48 -10.10
CA THR A 96 -4.61 15.10 -9.80
C THR A 96 -3.63 15.04 -10.98
N GLY A 97 -3.83 14.12 -11.93
CA GLY A 97 -2.92 13.89 -13.04
C GLY A 97 -1.59 13.24 -12.64
N VAL A 98 -1.43 12.82 -11.38
CA VAL A 98 -0.23 12.17 -10.85
C VAL A 98 -0.50 10.68 -10.69
N SER A 99 0.39 9.82 -11.20
CA SER A 99 0.32 8.37 -10.95
C SER A 99 0.78 8.05 -9.53
N LEU A 100 -0.14 7.60 -8.69
CA LEU A 100 0.10 7.24 -7.29
C LEU A 100 0.41 5.75 -7.14
N LEU A 101 0.00 4.91 -8.09
CA LEU A 101 0.27 3.47 -8.06
C LEU A 101 1.65 3.09 -8.61
N THR A 102 2.19 3.92 -9.50
CA THR A 102 3.55 3.79 -10.05
C THR A 102 4.35 5.04 -9.71
N PRO A 103 5.23 4.97 -8.69
CA PRO A 103 6.13 6.07 -8.38
C PRO A 103 6.98 6.40 -9.61
N ASN A 104 6.83 7.62 -10.13
CA ASN A 104 7.75 8.24 -11.08
C ASN A 104 9.00 8.67 -10.30
N LEU A 105 9.81 7.70 -9.90
CA LEU A 105 11.14 7.95 -9.38
C LEU A 105 12.05 8.05 -10.61
N GLY A 106 12.23 9.27 -11.13
CA GLY A 106 13.09 9.56 -12.29
C GLY A 106 14.57 9.24 -12.03
N LEU A 107 14.88 7.95 -11.90
CA LEU A 107 16.19 7.35 -12.04
C LEU A 107 16.48 7.06 -13.52
#